data_AF-A0A5E6MM53-F1
#
_entry.id   AF-A0A5E6MM53-F1
#
_cell.length_a   1.000
_cell.length_b   1.000
_cell.length_c   1.000
_cell.angle_alpha   90.00
_cell.angle_beta   90.00
_cell.angle_gamma   90.00
#
_symmetry.space_group_name_H-M   'P 1'
#
loop_
_entity.id
_entity.type
_entity.pdbx_description
1 polymer ?
#
loop_
_entity_poly.entity_id
_entity_poly.type
_entity_poly.pdbx_seq_one_letter_code
_entity_poly.pdbx_strand_id
1 'polypeptide(L)'
;MPFLSWDESSSLLGIGPLQDKCFPGTGEKARVSVGEGCERKALRGCEDLLALFEFAYAECSFRELYCRQALADEALRFPDRSGFRLNGVYNVACDTEGQSIQADFFFRHSPGQKLER
;
A
#
# COMPACT_ATOMS: atom_id res chain seq x y z
N MET A 1 -18.63 6.96 -8.33
CA MET A 1 -17.50 6.09 -8.69
C MET A 1 -17.06 5.39 -7.40
N PRO A 2 -17.08 4.05 -7.30
CA PRO A 2 -16.60 3.41 -6.09
C PRO A 2 -15.08 3.59 -6.05
N PHE A 3 -14.63 4.31 -5.04
CA PHE A 3 -13.23 4.49 -4.68
C PHE A 3 -12.66 3.09 -4.42
N LEU A 4 -11.66 2.63 -5.18
CA LEU A 4 -10.91 1.43 -4.80
C LEU A 4 -10.33 1.73 -3.41
N SER A 5 -10.78 1.00 -2.40
CA SER A 5 -10.32 1.21 -1.04
C SER A 5 -8.94 0.58 -0.90
N TRP A 6 -7.95 1.38 -0.51
CA TRP A 6 -6.61 0.97 -0.05
C TRP A 6 -6.62 -0.20 0.97
N ASP A 7 -7.79 -0.45 1.56
CA ASP A 7 -8.20 -1.55 2.43
C ASP A 7 -8.16 -2.96 1.78
N GLU A 8 -7.85 -3.08 0.48
CA GLU A 8 -7.62 -4.37 -0.18
C GLU A 8 -6.13 -4.66 -0.31
N SER A 9 -5.68 -5.65 0.46
CA SER A 9 -4.34 -6.24 0.34
C SER A 9 -4.06 -6.68 -1.08
N SER A 10 -2.98 -6.18 -1.66
CA SER A 10 -2.49 -6.63 -2.96
C SER A 10 -2.17 -8.13 -2.98
N SER A 11 -1.89 -8.72 -1.81
CA SER A 11 -1.54 -10.13 -1.65
C SER A 11 -2.66 -11.12 -2.00
N LEU A 12 -3.92 -10.65 -2.03
CA LEU A 12 -5.08 -11.45 -2.43
C LEU A 12 -5.46 -11.29 -3.91
N LEU A 13 -4.80 -10.37 -4.61
CA LEU A 13 -5.07 -10.07 -6.00
C LEU A 13 -4.28 -11.02 -6.93
N GLY A 14 -4.77 -11.19 -8.15
CA GLY A 14 -4.06 -11.96 -9.17
C GLY A 14 -2.74 -11.31 -9.56
N ILE A 15 -1.73 -12.11 -9.92
CA ILE A 15 -0.45 -11.58 -10.41
C ILE A 15 -0.64 -10.97 -11.81
N GLY A 16 -0.22 -9.73 -11.96
CA GLY A 16 -0.30 -8.97 -13.21
C GLY A 16 0.86 -9.28 -14.17
N PRO A 17 0.74 -8.90 -15.46
CA PRO A 17 1.71 -9.23 -16.50
C PRO A 17 3.07 -8.56 -16.31
N LEU A 18 3.15 -7.48 -15.52
CA LEU A 18 4.41 -6.77 -15.25
C LEU A 18 5.25 -7.43 -14.15
N GLN A 19 4.67 -8.30 -13.32
CA GLN A 19 5.39 -8.93 -12.21
C GLN A 19 6.59 -9.74 -12.69
N ASP A 20 6.38 -10.68 -13.62
CA ASP A 20 7.46 -11.53 -14.11
C ASP A 20 8.47 -10.76 -14.98
N LYS A 21 8.03 -9.69 -15.66
CA LYS A 21 8.93 -8.81 -16.42
C LYS A 21 9.86 -8.01 -15.49
N CYS A 22 9.31 -7.47 -14.41
CA CYS A 22 10.05 -6.62 -13.47
C CYS A 22 10.86 -7.45 -12.46
N PHE A 23 10.34 -8.63 -12.09
CA PHE A 23 10.92 -9.54 -11.11
C PHE A 23 10.90 -10.98 -11.65
N PRO A 24 11.88 -11.35 -12.50
CA PRO A 24 11.90 -12.65 -13.17
C PRO A 24 11.82 -13.83 -12.20
N GLY A 25 10.93 -14.79 -12.46
CA GLY A 25 10.75 -15.98 -11.65
C GLY A 25 9.76 -15.83 -10.49
N THR A 26 9.11 -14.66 -10.36
CA THR A 26 8.04 -14.39 -9.40
C THR A 26 6.64 -14.50 -9.98
N GLY A 27 6.50 -14.98 -11.22
CA GLY A 27 5.21 -15.29 -11.82
C GLY A 27 4.39 -16.31 -11.02
N GLU A 28 3.07 -16.35 -11.29
CA GLU A 28 2.14 -17.22 -10.57
C GLU A 28 2.49 -18.70 -10.75
N LYS A 29 2.73 -19.39 -9.64
CA LYS A 29 2.97 -20.86 -9.63
C LYS A 29 1.72 -21.66 -9.26
N ALA A 30 0.89 -21.11 -8.38
CA ALA A 30 -0.37 -21.70 -7.94
C ALA A 30 -1.24 -20.61 -7.31
N ARG A 31 -2.57 -20.80 -7.33
CA ARG A 31 -3.54 -19.93 -6.64
C ARG A 31 -4.30 -20.73 -5.60
N VAL A 32 -4.37 -20.19 -4.39
CA VAL A 32 -5.18 -20.72 -3.29
C VAL A 32 -6.07 -19.58 -2.80
N SER A 33 -7.37 -19.82 -2.69
CA SER A 33 -8.31 -18.84 -2.16
C SER A 33 -8.24 -18.83 -0.63
N VAL A 34 -7.73 -17.74 -0.07
CA VAL A 34 -7.84 -17.45 1.38
C VAL A 34 -9.16 -16.71 1.61
N GLY A 35 -9.88 -17.04 2.68
CA GLY A 35 -11.15 -16.39 3.00
C GLY A 35 -11.01 -14.87 3.07
N GLU A 36 -11.91 -14.16 2.40
CA GLU A 36 -11.84 -12.70 2.30
C GLU A 36 -12.12 -12.02 3.65
N GLY A 37 -11.24 -11.07 4.03
CA GLY A 37 -11.61 -10.03 4.99
C GLY A 37 -10.93 -10.05 6.36
N CYS A 38 -9.88 -10.82 6.59
CA CYS A 38 -9.08 -10.69 7.82
C CYS A 38 -8.37 -9.32 7.87
N GLU A 39 -7.67 -8.94 6.80
CA GLU A 39 -6.92 -7.68 6.74
C GLU A 39 -7.85 -6.45 6.70
N ARG A 40 -8.92 -6.52 5.90
CA ARG A 40 -9.98 -5.51 5.78
C ARG A 40 -10.63 -5.13 7.11
N LYS A 41 -10.95 -6.13 7.93
CA LYS A 41 -11.53 -5.91 9.27
C LYS A 41 -10.51 -5.36 10.25
N ALA A 42 -9.24 -5.76 10.10
CA ALA A 42 -8.15 -5.25 10.93
C ALA A 42 -7.88 -3.76 10.65
N LEU A 43 -7.75 -3.35 9.39
CA LEU A 43 -7.48 -1.95 9.04
C LEU A 43 -8.64 -1.02 9.40
N ARG A 44 -9.89 -1.38 9.04
CA ARG A 44 -11.09 -0.60 9.45
C ARG A 44 -11.28 -0.55 10.95
N GLY A 45 -11.08 -1.66 11.65
CA GLY A 45 -11.17 -1.71 13.12
C GLY A 45 -10.09 -0.87 13.81
N CYS A 46 -9.02 -0.55 13.10
CA CYS A 46 -7.91 0.25 13.59
C CYS A 46 -7.98 1.72 13.16
N GLU A 47 -9.00 2.18 12.42
CA GLU A 47 -9.08 3.58 11.96
C GLU A 47 -8.98 4.58 13.14
N ASP A 48 -9.71 4.33 14.24
CA ASP A 48 -9.64 5.14 15.45
C ASP A 48 -8.30 5.01 16.20
N LEU A 49 -7.57 3.91 15.97
CA LEU A 49 -6.25 3.66 16.53
C LEU A 49 -5.15 4.35 15.71
N LEU A 50 -5.40 4.73 14.46
CA LEU A 50 -4.41 5.40 13.60
C LEU A 50 -3.83 6.67 14.25
N ALA A 51 -4.66 7.40 15.00
CA ALA A 51 -4.25 8.59 15.76
C ALA A 51 -3.27 8.31 16.91
N LEU A 52 -3.11 7.05 17.34
CA LEU A 52 -2.18 6.65 18.40
C LEU A 52 -0.77 6.35 17.88
N PHE A 53 -0.60 6.14 16.58
CA PHE A 53 0.69 5.80 16.00
C PHE A 53 1.45 7.05 15.58
N GLU A 54 2.72 7.15 15.99
CA GLU A 54 3.59 8.23 15.52
C GLU A 54 4.07 8.00 14.08
N PHE A 55 4.14 6.73 13.66
CA PHE A 55 4.73 6.33 12.39
C PHE A 55 3.84 5.32 11.68
N ALA A 56 3.81 5.42 10.34
CA ALA A 56 3.24 4.40 9.47
C ALA A 56 4.24 4.08 8.35
N TYR A 57 4.23 2.84 7.90
CA TYR A 57 5.13 2.35 6.85
C TYR A 57 4.33 1.51 5.87
N ALA A 58 4.53 1.74 4.57
CA ALA A 58 3.85 0.98 3.53
C ALA A 58 4.77 0.78 2.32
N GLU A 59 4.89 -0.47 1.87
CA GLU A 59 5.43 -0.77 0.54
C GLU A 59 4.30 -0.55 -0.49
N CYS A 60 4.54 0.24 -1.53
CA CYS A 60 3.56 0.48 -2.59
C CYS A 60 4.19 0.43 -3.97
N SER A 61 3.40 0.02 -4.96
CA SER A 61 3.81 -0.04 -6.36
C SER A 61 3.38 1.21 -7.11
N PHE A 62 4.27 1.75 -7.95
CA PHE A 62 3.95 2.80 -8.91
C PHE A 62 3.26 2.26 -10.18
N ARG A 63 3.36 0.94 -10.41
CA ARG A 63 2.74 0.23 -11.54
C ARG A 63 1.98 -0.99 -11.05
N GLU A 64 1.02 -1.44 -11.85
CA GLU A 64 0.22 -2.62 -11.54
C GLU A 64 1.07 -3.90 -11.67
N LEU A 65 1.39 -4.50 -10.52
CA LEU A 65 2.07 -5.78 -10.40
C LEU A 65 1.10 -6.90 -10.03
N TYR A 66 0.05 -6.55 -9.32
CA TYR A 66 -1.10 -7.36 -8.99
C TYR A 66 -2.34 -6.70 -9.57
N CYS A 67 -3.18 -7.47 -10.25
CA CYS A 67 -4.33 -6.98 -10.98
C CYS A 67 -5.23 -6.12 -10.11
N ARG A 68 -5.48 -4.86 -10.52
CA ARG A 68 -6.36 -3.90 -9.83
C ARG A 68 -5.89 -3.47 -8.43
N GLN A 69 -4.62 -3.64 -8.09
CA GLN A 69 -4.10 -3.14 -6.83
C GLN A 69 -4.23 -1.61 -6.72
N ALA A 70 -4.32 -1.10 -5.51
CA ALA A 70 -4.07 0.32 -5.27
C ALA A 70 -2.61 0.66 -5.61
N LEU A 71 -2.41 1.79 -6.28
CA LEU A 71 -1.08 2.30 -6.63
C LEU A 71 -0.59 3.32 -5.60
N ALA A 72 0.71 3.62 -5.64
CA ALA A 72 1.36 4.54 -4.71
C ALA A 72 0.68 5.92 -4.67
N ASP A 73 0.14 6.43 -5.78
CA ASP A 73 -0.56 7.72 -5.77
C ASP A 73 -1.88 7.68 -4.99
N GLU A 74 -2.58 6.54 -5.00
CA GLU A 74 -3.77 6.31 -4.19
C GLU A 74 -3.41 6.15 -2.71
N ALA A 75 -2.36 5.39 -2.41
CA ALA A 75 -1.84 5.22 -1.05
C ALA A 75 -1.37 6.54 -0.43
N LEU A 76 -0.71 7.41 -1.21
CA LEU A 76 -0.22 8.71 -0.76
C LEU A 76 -1.33 9.75 -0.52
N ARG A 77 -2.53 9.56 -1.09
CA ARG A 77 -3.70 10.43 -0.84
C ARG A 77 -4.38 10.16 0.50
N PHE A 78 -4.14 9.01 1.13
CA PHE A 78 -4.78 8.61 2.38
C PHE A 78 -4.18 9.28 3.64
N PRO A 79 -2.84 9.39 3.81
CA PRO A 79 -2.18 10.06 4.94
C PRO A 79 -2.66 11.49 5.21
N ASP A 80 -3.01 12.23 4.15
CA ASP A 80 -3.44 13.63 4.25
C ASP A 80 -4.75 13.79 5.06
N ARG A 81 -5.59 12.74 5.12
CA ARG A 81 -6.84 12.75 5.89
C ARG A 81 -6.70 12.26 7.33
N SER A 82 -5.61 11.56 7.67
CA SER A 82 -5.38 10.91 8.96
C SER A 82 -4.24 11.52 9.78
N GLY A 83 -3.72 12.69 9.36
CA GLY A 83 -2.66 13.42 10.06
C GLY A 83 -1.24 12.94 9.76
N PHE A 84 -1.07 11.92 8.92
CA PHE A 84 0.22 11.41 8.49
C PHE A 84 0.80 12.22 7.33
N ARG A 85 2.10 12.50 7.37
CA ARG A 85 2.83 13.15 6.29
C ARG A 85 3.98 12.27 5.85
N LEU A 86 4.23 12.25 4.53
CA LEU A 86 5.37 11.54 3.98
C LEU A 86 6.66 12.11 4.58
N ASN A 87 7.45 11.24 5.18
CA ASN A 87 8.72 11.59 5.82
C ASN A 87 9.92 11.04 5.04
N GLY A 88 9.76 9.94 4.30
CA GLY A 88 10.81 9.40 3.45
C GLY A 88 10.32 8.35 2.45
N VAL A 89 11.11 8.14 1.41
CA VAL A 89 10.93 7.08 0.40
C VAL A 89 12.21 6.28 0.34
N TYR A 90 12.10 4.96 0.51
CA TYR A 90 13.21 4.03 0.65
C TYR A 90 13.04 2.84 -0.29
N ASN A 91 14.12 2.07 -0.47
CA ASN A 91 14.12 0.81 -1.22
C ASN A 91 13.41 0.89 -2.58
N VAL A 92 13.64 1.98 -3.32
CA VAL A 92 13.04 2.18 -4.64
C VAL A 92 13.57 1.09 -5.58
N ALA A 93 12.70 0.16 -5.95
CA ALA A 93 12.96 -0.85 -6.96
C ALA A 93 12.68 -0.26 -8.34
N CYS A 94 13.60 -0.46 -9.28
CA CYS A 94 13.48 0.02 -10.65
C CYS A 94 13.53 -1.14 -11.65
N ASP A 95 12.87 -0.97 -12.79
CA ASP A 95 12.97 -1.91 -13.91
C ASP A 95 14.34 -1.79 -14.61
N THR A 96 14.56 -2.62 -15.62
CA THR A 96 15.79 -2.60 -16.43
C THR A 96 16.04 -1.28 -17.17
N GLU A 97 15.01 -0.43 -17.30
CA GLU A 97 15.07 0.89 -17.92
C GLU A 97 15.25 2.01 -16.87
N GLY A 98 15.41 1.65 -15.60
CA GLY A 98 15.59 2.59 -14.49
C GLY A 98 14.30 3.26 -14.02
N GLN A 99 13.13 2.81 -14.48
CA GLN A 99 11.84 3.36 -14.05
C GLN A 99 11.42 2.76 -12.72
N SER A 100 10.98 3.59 -11.77
CA SER A 100 10.52 3.13 -10.46
C SER A 100 9.28 2.24 -10.58
N ILE A 101 9.34 1.06 -9.97
CA ILE A 101 8.28 0.06 -9.93
C ILE A 101 7.60 0.03 -8.57
N GLN A 102 8.39 0.00 -7.50
CA GLN A 102 7.94 -0.09 -6.12
C GLN A 102 8.87 0.70 -5.20
N ALA A 103 8.36 1.13 -4.07
CA ALA A 103 9.16 1.73 -3.00
C ALA A 103 8.48 1.57 -1.66
N ASP A 104 9.27 1.78 -0.62
CA ASP A 104 8.82 1.85 0.75
C ASP A 104 8.58 3.30 1.16
N PHE A 105 7.37 3.60 1.61
CA PHE A 105 6.95 4.92 2.03
C PHE A 105 6.85 4.98 3.55
N PHE A 106 7.64 5.87 4.13
CA PHE A 106 7.64 6.13 5.56
C PHE A 106 6.87 7.41 5.84
N PHE A 107 5.89 7.31 6.72
CA PHE A 107 5.05 8.41 7.15
C PHE A 107 5.26 8.69 8.62
N ARG A 108 5.23 9.99 8.95
CA ARG A 108 5.22 10.47 10.32
C ARG A 108 3.95 11.24 10.57
N HIS A 109 3.28 10.95 11.67
CA HIS A 109 2.15 11.74 12.12
C HIS A 109 2.62 13.16 12.44
N SER A 110 1.94 14.17 11.90
CA SER A 110 2.24 15.55 12.24
C SER A 110 1.87 15.80 13.70
N PRO A 111 2.79 16.30 14.55
CA PRO A 111 2.44 16.74 15.89
C PRO A 111 1.60 18.01 15.75
N GLY A 112 0.30 17.94 16.08
CA GLY A 112 -0.59 19.09 16.03
C GLY A 112 -2.09 18.79 15.95
N GLN A 113 -2.49 17.57 15.60
CA GLN A 113 -3.89 17.13 15.66
C GLN A 113 -4.06 16.08 16.76
N LYS A 114 -3.85 16.49 18.02
CA LYS A 114 -4.42 15.72 19.12
C LYS A 114 -5.91 15.97 19.10
N LEU A 115 -6.69 14.93 18.83
CA LEU A 115 -8.13 14.95 19.04
C LEU A 115 -8.35 15.23 20.53
N GLU A 116 -8.78 16.44 20.87
CA GLU A 116 -9.31 16.70 22.22
C GLU A 116 -10.53 15.81 22.40
N ARG A 117 -10.48 14.93 23.41
CA ARG A 117 -11.59 14.07 23.82
C ARG A 117 -12.55 14.85 24.71
#